data_AF-A0A3P1CJI6-F1
#
_entry.id   AF-A0A3P1CJI6-F1
#
_cell.length_a   1.000
_cell.length_b   1.000
_cell.length_c   1.000
_cell.angle_alpha   90.00
_cell.angle_beta   90.00
_cell.angle_gamma   90.00
#
_symmetry.space_group_name_H-M   'P 1'
#
loop_
_entity.id
_entity.type
_entity.pdbx_description
1 polymer ?
#
loop_
_entity_poly.entity_id
_entity_poly.type
_entity_poly.pdbx_seq_one_letter_code
_entity_poly.pdbx_strand_id
1 'polypeptide(L)'
;MQQPNLFHNTSDLTGQDLKEVTAQAQSQTQAVLNFFKKYPGMLFMPSEVHQKMVNLKLINWRTPIQSIRRALTYLTRRGDLIKTPRKKAGSFGARHPEYCWTLNQPAQ
;
A
#
# COMPACT_ATOMS: atom_id res chain seq x y z
N MET A 1 -30.45 20.27 -1.47
CA MET A 1 -29.23 19.99 -0.66
C MET A 1 -28.22 19.33 -1.58
N GLN A 2 -27.16 20.04 -1.99
CA GLN A 2 -26.13 19.49 -2.88
C GLN A 2 -24.90 19.11 -2.04
N GLN A 3 -24.42 17.87 -2.16
CA GLN A 3 -23.19 17.40 -1.52
C GLN A 3 -21.98 17.82 -2.37
N PRO A 4 -20.88 18.31 -1.80
CA PRO A 4 -19.67 18.53 -2.58
C PRO A 4 -18.94 17.21 -2.81
N ASN A 5 -18.86 16.81 -4.09
CA ASN A 5 -18.00 15.75 -4.59
C ASN A 5 -16.52 16.10 -4.34
N LEU A 6 -15.91 15.49 -3.32
CA LEU A 6 -14.49 15.63 -3.03
C LEU A 6 -13.63 14.74 -3.96
N PHE A 7 -13.62 15.04 -5.25
CA PHE A 7 -12.60 14.49 -6.17
C PHE A 7 -11.39 15.42 -6.12
N HIS A 8 -10.42 15.13 -5.25
CA HIS A 8 -9.09 15.73 -5.33
C HIS A 8 -8.33 15.11 -6.51
N ASN A 9 -8.53 15.65 -7.72
CA ASN A 9 -7.63 15.43 -8.84
C ASN A 9 -6.26 16.03 -8.45
N THR A 10 -5.26 15.16 -8.28
CA THR A 10 -3.87 15.55 -8.03
C THR A 10 -3.23 15.92 -9.37
N SER A 11 -3.54 17.12 -9.84
CA SER A 11 -3.01 17.63 -11.12
C SER A 11 -2.59 19.09 -11.00
N ASP A 12 -1.83 19.48 -9.96
CA ASP A 12 -1.15 20.78 -9.89
C ASP A 12 -0.05 20.81 -8.81
N LEU A 13 0.70 19.71 -8.65
CA LEU A 13 1.88 19.74 -7.77
C LEU A 13 3.08 20.28 -8.55
N THR A 14 3.52 21.48 -8.16
CA THR A 14 4.69 22.14 -8.75
C THR A 14 5.99 21.35 -8.47
N GLY A 15 7.06 21.63 -9.21
CA GLY A 15 8.26 20.78 -9.26
C GLY A 15 9.01 20.55 -7.93
N GLN A 16 8.80 21.36 -6.90
CA GLN A 16 9.34 21.13 -5.54
C GLN A 16 8.45 20.20 -4.72
N ASP A 17 7.12 20.43 -4.70
CA ASP A 17 6.16 19.53 -4.05
C ASP A 17 6.22 18.13 -4.64
N LEU A 18 6.43 18.02 -5.96
CA LEU A 18 6.58 16.74 -6.64
C LEU A 18 7.81 15.96 -6.13
N LYS A 19 8.92 16.64 -5.83
CA LYS A 19 10.14 16.01 -5.30
C LYS A 19 9.95 15.53 -3.87
N GLU A 20 9.32 16.32 -3.02
CA GLU A 20 9.05 15.95 -1.62
C GLU A 20 8.04 14.81 -1.53
N VAL A 21 6.95 14.88 -2.31
CA VAL A 21 5.96 13.80 -2.43
C VAL A 21 6.61 12.53 -3.01
N THR A 22 7.55 12.66 -3.94
CA THR A 22 8.29 11.50 -4.49
C THR A 22 9.22 10.88 -3.46
N ALA A 23 9.97 11.69 -2.70
CA ALA A 23 10.87 11.21 -1.65
C ALA A 23 10.09 10.54 -0.50
N GLN A 24 8.96 11.11 -0.10
CA GLN A 24 8.05 10.50 0.87
C GLN A 24 7.37 9.24 0.32
N ALA A 25 7.03 9.20 -0.98
CA ALA A 25 6.49 7.99 -1.61
C ALA A 25 7.55 6.87 -1.68
N GLN A 26 8.82 7.22 -1.92
CA GLN A 26 9.94 6.28 -1.85
C GLN A 26 10.14 5.74 -0.44
N SER A 27 10.06 6.59 0.60
CA SER A 27 10.16 6.14 1.99
C SER A 27 8.99 5.24 2.40
N GLN A 28 7.76 5.56 1.99
CA GLN A 28 6.58 4.71 2.23
C GLN A 28 6.69 3.37 1.50
N THR A 29 7.15 3.37 0.25
CA THR A 29 7.35 2.14 -0.53
C THR A 29 8.40 1.25 0.13
N GLN A 30 9.51 1.84 0.57
CA GLN A 30 10.55 1.11 1.29
C GLN A 30 10.03 0.56 2.63
N ALA A 31 9.20 1.32 3.35
CA ALA A 31 8.56 0.86 4.59
C ALA A 31 7.64 -0.33 4.35
N VAL A 32 6.87 -0.34 3.25
CA VAL A 32 6.05 -1.49 2.85
C VAL A 32 6.94 -2.70 2.56
N LEU A 33 8.03 -2.54 1.81
CA LEU A 33 8.96 -3.64 1.55
C LEU A 33 9.55 -4.21 2.86
N ASN A 34 10.01 -3.34 3.75
CA ASN A 34 10.56 -3.74 5.04
C ASN A 34 9.52 -4.48 5.90
N PHE A 35 8.25 -4.06 5.83
CA PHE A 35 7.15 -4.78 6.47
C PHE A 35 7.05 -6.23 5.95
N PHE A 36 7.04 -6.45 4.63
CA PHE A 36 7.00 -7.81 4.07
C PHE A 36 8.26 -8.64 4.39
N LYS A 37 9.43 -8.00 4.45
CA LYS A 37 10.68 -8.66 4.88
C LYS A 37 10.64 -9.15 6.33
N LYS A 38 9.91 -8.45 7.21
CA LYS A 38 9.70 -8.87 8.61
C LYS A 38 8.75 -10.07 8.75
N TYR A 39 7.91 -10.30 7.75
CA TYR A 39 6.89 -11.35 7.74
C TYR A 39 7.00 -12.22 6.48
N PRO A 40 8.15 -12.92 6.28
CA PRO A 40 8.35 -13.74 5.09
C PRO A 40 7.30 -14.86 4.99
N GLY A 41 6.84 -15.14 3.76
CA GLY A 41 5.83 -16.16 3.48
C GLY A 41 4.39 -15.82 3.91
N MET A 42 4.18 -14.72 4.64
CA MET A 42 2.84 -14.30 5.03
C MET A 42 2.09 -13.60 3.89
N LEU A 43 0.76 -13.72 3.90
CA LEU A 43 -0.14 -13.15 2.92
C LEU A 43 -0.94 -12.01 3.52
N PHE A 44 -0.77 -10.81 2.97
CA PHE A 44 -1.47 -9.61 3.45
C PHE A 44 -2.28 -8.93 2.34
N MET A 45 -3.50 -8.54 2.67
CA MET A 45 -4.29 -7.59 1.90
C MET A 45 -3.75 -6.16 2.06
N PRO A 46 -4.01 -5.25 1.11
CA PRO A 46 -3.65 -3.83 1.25
C PRO A 46 -4.20 -3.18 2.53
N SER A 47 -5.43 -3.53 2.93
CA SER A 47 -6.04 -3.07 4.18
C SER A 47 -5.32 -3.61 5.43
N GLU A 48 -4.95 -4.89 5.45
CA GLU A 48 -4.17 -5.49 6.54
C GLU A 48 -2.78 -4.85 6.66
N VAL A 49 -2.10 -4.60 5.53
CA VAL A 49 -0.81 -3.90 5.51
C VAL A 49 -0.97 -2.50 6.11
N HIS A 50 -1.94 -1.72 5.64
CA HIS A 50 -2.22 -0.38 6.14
C HIS A 50 -2.46 -0.39 7.65
N GLN A 51 -3.42 -1.21 8.12
CA GLN A 51 -3.78 -1.29 9.53
C GLN A 51 -2.60 -1.73 10.41
N LYS A 52 -1.83 -2.74 9.98
CA LYS A 52 -0.65 -3.20 10.72
C LYS A 52 0.44 -2.14 10.76
N MET A 53 0.70 -1.45 9.66
CA MET A 53 1.70 -0.38 9.63
C MET A 53 1.29 0.80 10.51
N VAL A 54 0.00 1.15 10.56
CA VAL A 54 -0.53 2.16 11.50
C VAL A 54 -0.34 1.71 12.96
N ASN A 55 -0.73 0.47 13.28
CA ASN A 55 -0.59 -0.08 14.64
C ASN A 55 0.88 -0.16 15.09
N LEU A 56 1.79 -0.45 14.16
CA LEU A 56 3.24 -0.47 14.39
C LEU A 56 3.89 0.92 14.35
N LYS A 57 3.10 2.00 14.16
CA LYS A 57 3.58 3.38 14.02
C LYS A 57 4.60 3.58 12.89
N LEU A 58 4.55 2.73 11.85
CA LEU A 58 5.39 2.85 10.65
C LEU A 58 4.84 3.90 9.67
N ILE A 59 3.54 4.17 9.74
CA ILE A 59 2.85 5.22 8.97
C ILE A 59 1.81 5.91 9.85
N ASN A 60 1.36 7.09 9.43
CA ASN A 60 0.25 7.79 10.07
C ASN A 60 -1.09 7.15 9.67
N TRP A 61 -2.07 7.12 10.58
CA TRP A 61 -3.43 6.64 10.26
C TRP A 61 -4.11 7.42 9.13
N ARG A 62 -3.71 8.68 8.92
CA ARG A 62 -4.16 9.54 7.82
C ARG A 62 -3.54 9.17 6.47
N THR A 63 -2.51 8.32 6.44
CA THR A 63 -1.90 7.87 5.18
C THR A 63 -2.96 7.15 4.35
N PRO A 64 -3.26 7.58 3.11
CA PRO A 64 -4.29 6.95 2.30
C PRO A 64 -3.95 5.51 1.96
N ILE A 65 -4.93 4.60 2.01
CA ILE A 65 -4.76 3.21 1.57
C ILE A 65 -4.30 3.11 0.10
N GLN A 66 -4.62 4.11 -0.72
CA GLN A 66 -4.16 4.22 -2.11
C GLN A 66 -2.62 4.30 -2.20
N SER A 67 -1.94 4.90 -1.21
CA SER A 67 -0.48 4.90 -1.15
C SER A 67 0.07 3.49 -0.93
N ILE A 68 -0.56 2.68 -0.08
CA ILE A 68 -0.20 1.27 0.11
C ILE A 68 -0.43 0.47 -1.18
N ARG A 69 -1.58 0.65 -1.85
CA ARG A 69 -1.87 -0.03 -3.13
C ARG A 69 -0.84 0.34 -4.22
N ARG A 70 -0.42 1.60 -4.29
CA ARG A 70 0.64 2.07 -5.21
C ARG A 70 1.99 1.42 -4.90
N ALA A 71 2.39 1.41 -3.63
CA ALA A 71 3.63 0.76 -3.18
C ALA A 71 3.65 -0.73 -3.52
N LEU A 72 2.56 -1.46 -3.22
CA LEU A 72 2.42 -2.88 -3.57
C LEU A 72 2.58 -3.12 -5.07
N THR A 73 1.93 -2.28 -5.90
CA THR A 73 2.02 -2.38 -7.37
C THR A 73 3.44 -2.13 -7.86
N TYR A 74 4.11 -1.10 -7.33
CA TYR A 74 5.49 -0.77 -7.68
C TYR A 74 6.46 -1.89 -7.29
N LEU A 75 6.37 -2.40 -6.07
CA LEU A 75 7.20 -3.51 -5.59
C LEU A 75 6.92 -4.82 -6.34
N THR A 76 5.68 -5.04 -6.77
CA THR A 76 5.35 -6.19 -7.64
C THR A 76 6.04 -6.05 -9.00
N ARG A 77 6.02 -4.86 -9.62
CA ARG A 77 6.69 -4.61 -10.90
C ARG A 77 8.21 -4.77 -10.83
N ARG A 78 8.81 -4.47 -9.67
CA ARG A 78 10.23 -4.69 -9.40
C ARG A 78 10.61 -6.14 -9.09
N GLY A 79 9.62 -7.01 -8.89
CA GLY A 79 9.87 -8.39 -8.46
C GLY A 79 10.21 -8.52 -6.97
N ASP A 80 9.98 -7.49 -6.15
CA ASP A 80 10.18 -7.58 -4.69
C ASP A 80 9.00 -8.28 -3.99
N LEU A 81 7.78 -8.15 -4.54
CA LEU A 81 6.55 -8.78 -4.03
C LEU A 81 5.84 -9.57 -5.12
N ILE A 82 5.03 -10.56 -4.71
CA ILE A 82 4.13 -11.30 -5.61
C ILE A 82 2.69 -10.99 -5.23
N LYS A 83 1.88 -10.59 -6.21
CA LYS A 83 0.42 -10.58 -6.09
C LYS A 83 -0.09 -12.01 -6.26
N THR A 84 -0.78 -12.52 -5.25
CA THR A 84 -1.31 -13.88 -5.26
C THR A 84 -2.75 -13.92 -5.80
N PRO A 85 -3.22 -15.06 -6.34
CA PRO A 85 -4.63 -15.23 -6.72
C PRO A 85 -5.55 -15.34 -5.49
N ARG A 86 -4.99 -15.53 -4.29
CA ARG A 86 -5.75 -15.62 -3.04
C ARG A 86 -6.37 -14.27 -2.71
N LYS A 87 -7.65 -14.32 -2.32
CA LYS A 87 -8.36 -13.16 -1.78
C LYS A 87 -8.81 -13.44 -0.35
N LYS A 88 -8.83 -12.39 0.46
CA LYS A 88 -9.40 -12.40 1.81
C LYS A 88 -10.54 -11.38 1.86
N ALA A 89 -11.49 -11.57 2.77
CA ALA A 89 -12.51 -10.56 3.04
C ALA A 89 -11.85 -9.35 3.69
N GLY A 90 -11.91 -8.18 3.03
CA GLY A 90 -11.35 -6.94 3.56
C GLY A 90 -12.16 -6.36 4.73
N SER A 91 -11.67 -5.28 5.33
CA SER A 91 -12.32 -4.58 6.45
C SER A 91 -13.74 -4.07 6.13
N PHE A 92 -14.13 -3.98 4.86
CA PHE A 92 -15.47 -3.61 4.39
C PHE A 92 -16.43 -4.80 4.24
N GLY A 93 -16.08 -5.95 4.82
CA GLY A 93 -16.90 -7.16 4.83
C GLY A 93 -16.68 -8.08 3.62
N ALA A 94 -17.30 -9.26 3.68
CA ALA A 94 -17.09 -10.35 2.71
C ALA A 94 -17.44 -10.01 1.25
N ARG A 95 -18.22 -8.94 1.02
CA ARG A 95 -18.63 -8.50 -0.32
C ARG A 95 -17.53 -7.77 -1.10
N HIS A 96 -16.44 -7.36 -0.43
CA HIS A 96 -15.31 -6.67 -1.06
C HIS A 96 -14.01 -7.42 -0.81
N PRO A 97 -13.80 -8.58 -1.45
CA PRO A 97 -12.59 -9.36 -1.27
C PRO A 97 -11.39 -8.66 -1.90
N GLU A 98 -10.26 -8.64 -1.19
CA GLU A 98 -9.02 -8.04 -1.67
C GLU A 98 -7.98 -9.12 -1.96
N TYR A 99 -7.22 -8.95 -3.04
CA TYR A 99 -6.07 -9.81 -3.33
C TYR A 99 -5.01 -9.68 -2.25
N CYS A 100 -4.24 -10.75 -2.05
CA CYS A 100 -3.14 -10.77 -1.10
C CYS A 100 -1.79 -10.65 -1.82
N TRP A 101 -0.83 -10.05 -1.15
CA TRP A 101 0.57 -9.99 -1.55
C TRP A 101 1.45 -10.76 -0.56
N THR A 102 2.61 -11.21 -1.03
CA THR A 102 3.68 -11.77 -0.20
C THR A 102 5.05 -11.33 -0.72
N LEU A 103 6.08 -11.51 0.10
CA LEU A 103 7.46 -11.27 -0.29
C LEU A 103 7.84 -12.24 -1.41
N ASN A 104 8.43 -11.73 -2.50
CA ASN A 104 9.04 -12.59 -3.50
C ASN A 104 10.35 -13.13 -2.92
N GLN A 105 10.28 -14.29 -2.25
CA GLN A 105 11.49 -14.97 -1.83
C GLN A 105 12.06 -15.69 -3.05
N PRO A 106 13.34 -15.45 -3.41
CA PRO A 106 13.99 -16.32 -4.37
C PRO A 106 13.94 -17.74 -3.80
N ALA A 107 13.54 -18.71 -4.63
CA ALA A 107 13.71 -20.11 -4.29
C ALA A 107 15.20 -20.31 -3.96
N GLN A 108 15.50 -20.70 -2.72
CA GLN A 108 16.82 -21.19 -2.37
C GLN A 108 17.01 -22.59 -2.93
#